data_AF-A0A417Y0P4-F1
#
_entry.id   AF-A0A417Y0P4-F1
#
_cell.length_a   1.000
_cell.length_b   1.000
_cell.length_c   1.000
_cell.angle_alpha   90.00
_cell.angle_beta   90.00
_cell.angle_gamma   90.00
#
_symmetry.space_group_name_H-M   'P 1'
#
loop_
_entity.id
_entity.type
_entity.pdbx_description
1 polymer ?
#
loop_
_entity_poly.entity_id
_entity_poly.type
_entity_poly.pdbx_seq_one_letter_code
_entity_poly.pdbx_strand_id
1 'polypeptide(L)'
;MSRLLRVELTRLLCRRAVLVILAVAVAIPTVIGVATVLNTRPPSDADLAYAEEQVAAESALPGVQRQLEKCLDNPERFLGRPVPDDVRAACEENYLPQPEWFVYWEQLSLAEERDNGSGLAVVIVLAILTMLAGTTFAGHDWASGSVSNQLLFEPRRPLVWAAKGAIVTGVAGLFSGFVVTAYWLLLGLVAGSRDIPTGDGLLLDCLQSGWRGAGVAAGAALAGFALTMLFRSTVAALGVLLAASVAGGIVLAVIGVDSVWNPGLNIGAVILDGAKYYADAPCPGNEEVGFCSVERTLPIGRALWFLGSGLVLFTVASLASFQRRDVP
;
A
#
# COMPACT_ATOMS: atom_id res chain seq x y z
N MET A 1 27.49 11.24 20.87
CA MET A 1 26.37 10.77 20.01
C MET A 1 25.92 11.82 19.00
N SER A 2 25.62 13.06 19.39
CA SER A 2 25.13 14.10 18.45
C SER A 2 26.03 14.37 17.25
N ARG A 3 27.35 14.43 17.44
CA ARG A 3 28.33 14.61 16.35
C ARG A 3 28.31 13.42 15.36
N LEU A 4 28.24 12.19 15.85
CA LEU A 4 28.20 10.98 15.02
C LEU A 4 26.91 10.92 14.18
N LEU A 5 25.76 11.25 14.78
CA LEU A 5 24.49 11.34 14.06
C LEU A 5 24.53 12.40 12.94
N ARG A 6 25.10 13.58 13.21
CA ARG A 6 25.27 14.62 12.18
C ARG A 6 26.16 14.14 11.02
N VAL A 7 27.27 13.48 11.33
CA VAL A 7 28.17 12.92 10.29
C VAL A 7 27.43 11.90 9.45
N GLU A 8 26.73 10.95 10.05
CA GLU A 8 25.99 9.93 9.30
C GLU A 8 24.83 10.51 8.50
N LEU A 9 24.17 11.56 9.00
CA LEU A 9 23.16 12.29 8.24
C LEU A 9 23.75 12.96 7.01
N THR A 10 24.85 13.72 7.14
CA THR A 10 25.54 14.32 6.00
C THR A 10 25.99 13.26 5.01
N ARG A 11 26.52 12.13 5.50
CA ARG A 11 26.94 11.03 4.64
C ARG A 11 25.79 10.35 3.91
N LEU A 12 24.60 10.28 4.51
CA LEU A 12 23.40 9.77 3.84
C LEU A 12 22.95 10.76 2.75
N LEU A 13 22.83 12.04 3.09
CA LEU A 13 22.32 13.08 2.20
C LEU A 13 23.29 13.44 1.06
N CYS A 14 24.60 13.25 1.23
CA CYS A 14 25.56 13.48 0.15
C CYS A 14 25.70 12.30 -0.82
N ARG A 15 25.05 11.16 -0.56
CA ARG A 15 25.13 9.99 -1.45
C ARG A 15 24.19 10.14 -2.62
N ARG A 16 24.76 10.32 -3.81
CA ARG A 16 24.01 10.40 -5.08
C ARG A 16 23.04 9.23 -5.27
N ALA A 17 23.46 8.00 -5.03
CA ALA A 17 22.58 6.83 -5.19
C ALA A 17 21.36 6.88 -4.25
N VAL A 18 21.55 7.30 -3.00
CA VAL A 18 20.44 7.49 -2.05
C VAL A 18 19.54 8.64 -2.48
N LEU A 19 20.10 9.76 -2.92
CA LEU A 19 19.33 10.90 -3.43
C LEU A 19 18.49 10.53 -4.67
N VAL A 20 19.03 9.72 -5.59
CA VAL A 20 18.28 9.22 -6.75
C VAL A 20 17.12 8.33 -6.29
N ILE A 21 17.35 7.43 -5.35
CA ILE A 21 16.28 6.59 -4.78
C ILE A 21 15.19 7.44 -4.12
N LEU A 22 15.58 8.45 -3.33
CA LEU A 22 14.62 9.37 -2.71
C LEU A 22 13.86 10.20 -3.76
N ALA A 23 14.51 10.64 -4.83
CA ALA A 23 13.84 11.34 -5.92
C ALA A 23 12.80 10.44 -6.61
N VAL A 24 13.14 9.17 -6.88
CA VAL A 24 12.19 8.17 -7.41
C VAL A 24 11.04 7.91 -6.41
N ALA A 25 11.34 7.92 -5.11
CA ALA A 25 10.35 7.76 -4.05
C ALA A 25 9.39 8.96 -3.91
N VAL A 26 9.70 10.11 -4.50
CA VAL A 26 8.71 11.19 -4.71
C VAL A 26 8.01 11.00 -6.05
N ALA A 27 8.78 10.75 -7.12
CA ALA A 27 8.26 10.71 -8.48
C ALA A 27 7.15 9.66 -8.66
N ILE A 28 7.33 8.44 -8.15
CA ILE A 28 6.32 7.38 -8.32
C ILE A 28 5.01 7.71 -7.61
N PRO A 29 4.98 8.07 -6.30
CA PRO A 29 3.75 8.52 -5.66
C PRO A 29 3.10 9.74 -6.33
N THR A 30 3.89 10.68 -6.86
CA THR A 30 3.35 11.80 -7.64
C THR A 30 2.66 11.32 -8.92
N VAL A 31 3.26 10.40 -9.68
CA VAL A 31 2.64 9.83 -10.88
C VAL A 31 1.36 9.07 -10.53
N ILE A 32 1.39 8.26 -9.47
CA ILE A 32 0.19 7.55 -8.99
C ILE A 32 -0.90 8.55 -8.62
N GLY A 33 -0.60 9.57 -7.81
CA GLY A 33 -1.59 10.56 -7.39
C GLY A 33 -2.16 11.36 -8.56
N VAL A 34 -1.31 11.76 -9.52
CA VAL A 34 -1.79 12.41 -10.75
C VAL A 34 -2.70 11.46 -11.53
N ALA A 35 -2.30 10.21 -11.74
CA ALA A 35 -3.12 9.21 -12.44
C ALA A 35 -4.48 9.00 -11.76
N THR A 36 -4.51 8.84 -10.43
CA THR A 36 -5.75 8.73 -9.64
C THR A 36 -6.63 9.97 -9.83
N VAL A 37 -6.05 11.17 -9.78
CA VAL A 37 -6.79 12.42 -10.01
C VAL A 37 -7.34 12.50 -11.44
N LEU A 38 -6.59 12.04 -12.45
CA LEU A 38 -7.02 12.05 -13.84
C LEU A 38 -8.14 11.03 -14.11
N ASN A 39 -7.98 9.80 -13.60
CA ASN A 39 -8.92 8.69 -13.84
C ASN A 39 -10.26 8.87 -13.13
N THR A 40 -10.30 9.70 -12.08
CA THR A 40 -11.51 9.99 -11.29
C THR A 40 -12.18 11.32 -11.66
N ARG A 41 -11.79 11.90 -12.81
CA ARG A 41 -12.39 13.16 -13.26
C ARG A 41 -13.85 12.92 -13.68
N PRO A 42 -14.76 13.83 -13.32
CA PRO A 42 -16.10 13.82 -13.88
C PRO A 42 -16.04 13.86 -15.42
N PRO A 43 -16.98 13.19 -16.09
CA PRO A 43 -17.12 13.25 -17.54
C PRO A 43 -17.28 14.68 -18.05
N SER A 44 -16.78 14.95 -19.25
CA SER A 44 -16.95 16.27 -19.87
C SER A 44 -18.35 16.44 -20.47
N ASP A 45 -18.77 17.68 -20.72
CA ASP A 45 -20.05 17.96 -21.40
C ASP A 45 -20.14 17.28 -22.77
N ALA A 46 -19.00 17.10 -23.44
CA ALA A 46 -18.94 16.38 -24.72
C ALA A 46 -19.18 14.88 -24.56
N ASP A 47 -18.65 14.28 -23.48
CA ASP A 47 -18.88 12.86 -23.16
C ASP A 47 -20.36 12.63 -22.78
N LEU A 48 -20.95 13.56 -22.03
CA LEU A 48 -22.37 13.53 -21.68
C LEU A 48 -23.26 13.70 -22.92
N ALA A 49 -22.95 14.65 -23.80
CA ALA A 49 -23.70 14.84 -25.04
C ALA A 49 -23.62 13.61 -25.95
N TYR A 50 -22.44 12.97 -26.04
CA TYR A 50 -22.28 11.72 -26.75
C TYR A 50 -23.11 10.59 -26.12
N ALA A 51 -23.11 10.48 -24.79
CA ALA A 51 -23.93 9.49 -24.08
C ALA A 51 -25.42 9.70 -24.30
N GLU A 52 -25.90 10.95 -24.27
CA GLU A 52 -27.29 11.30 -24.58
C GLU A 52 -27.68 10.93 -26.02
N GLU A 53 -26.78 11.11 -26.99
CA GLU A 53 -26.99 10.69 -28.37
C GLU A 53 -27.12 9.15 -28.48
N GLN A 54 -26.29 8.39 -27.75
CA GLN A 54 -26.39 6.92 -27.70
C GLN A 54 -27.69 6.47 -27.05
N VAL A 55 -28.08 7.08 -25.93
CA VAL A 55 -29.37 6.81 -25.25
C VAL A 55 -30.54 7.08 -26.20
N ALA A 56 -30.52 8.20 -26.94
CA ALA A 56 -31.57 8.52 -27.90
C ALA A 56 -31.64 7.51 -29.06
N ALA A 57 -30.49 7.06 -29.55
CA ALA A 57 -30.42 6.05 -30.61
C ALA A 57 -30.90 4.67 -30.14
N GLU A 58 -30.47 4.21 -28.96
CA GLU A 58 -30.83 2.91 -28.42
C GLU A 58 -32.29 2.86 -27.92
N SER A 59 -32.77 3.93 -27.30
CA SER A 59 -34.17 4.02 -26.86
C SER A 59 -35.16 3.98 -28.04
N ALA A 60 -34.74 4.42 -29.23
CA ALA A 60 -35.55 4.32 -30.44
C ALA A 60 -35.63 2.89 -31.03
N LEU A 61 -34.84 1.94 -30.52
CA LEU A 61 -34.86 0.57 -31.01
C LEU A 61 -36.18 -0.14 -30.64
N PRO A 62 -36.86 -0.80 -31.60
CA PRO A 62 -38.13 -1.47 -31.32
C PRO A 62 -38.06 -2.56 -30.23
N GLY A 63 -36.88 -3.13 -30.02
CA GLY A 63 -36.65 -4.13 -28.97
C GLY A 63 -36.75 -3.54 -27.56
N VAL A 64 -36.18 -2.35 -27.36
CA VAL A 64 -36.14 -1.63 -26.08
C VAL A 64 -37.54 -1.13 -25.73
N GLN A 65 -38.23 -0.48 -26.68
CA GLN A 65 -39.61 -0.02 -26.47
C GLN A 65 -40.55 -1.17 -26.10
N ARG A 66 -40.41 -2.33 -26.75
CA ARG A 66 -41.20 -3.53 -26.42
C ARG A 66 -40.90 -4.09 -25.03
N GLN A 67 -39.67 -3.93 -24.51
CA GLN A 67 -39.35 -4.32 -23.13
C GLN A 67 -39.98 -3.36 -22.12
N LEU A 68 -39.94 -2.06 -22.39
CA LEU A 68 -40.60 -1.04 -21.58
C LEU A 68 -42.12 -1.31 -21.49
N GLU A 69 -42.78 -1.52 -22.62
CA GLU A 69 -44.22 -1.86 -22.68
C GLU A 69 -44.54 -3.10 -21.84
N LYS A 70 -43.73 -4.16 -21.94
CA LYS A 70 -43.92 -5.39 -21.15
C LYS A 70 -43.79 -5.15 -19.64
N CYS A 71 -42.88 -4.27 -19.22
CA CYS A 71 -42.75 -3.88 -17.83
C CYS A 71 -43.99 -3.12 -17.35
N LEU A 72 -44.47 -2.14 -18.13
CA LEU A 72 -45.66 -1.36 -17.82
C LEU A 72 -46.93 -2.23 -17.74
N ASP A 73 -47.05 -3.24 -18.62
CA ASP A 73 -48.18 -4.16 -18.64
C ASP A 73 -48.19 -5.15 -17.47
N ASN A 74 -47.00 -5.53 -16.95
CA ASN A 74 -46.86 -6.56 -15.91
C ASN A 74 -45.80 -6.19 -14.85
N PRO A 75 -45.97 -5.10 -14.10
CA PRO A 75 -44.92 -4.55 -13.25
C PRO A 75 -44.48 -5.49 -12.14
N GLU A 76 -45.39 -6.29 -11.57
CA GLU A 76 -45.05 -7.28 -10.53
C GLU A 76 -44.00 -8.31 -10.99
N ARG A 77 -44.01 -8.67 -12.28
CA ARG A 77 -43.09 -9.67 -12.83
C ARG A 77 -41.69 -9.11 -13.06
N PHE A 78 -41.59 -7.83 -13.40
CA PHE A 78 -40.36 -7.19 -13.84
C PHE A 78 -39.70 -6.35 -12.74
N LEU A 79 -40.48 -5.75 -11.83
CA LEU A 79 -40.00 -4.93 -10.71
C LEU A 79 -40.05 -5.68 -9.37
N GLY A 80 -40.74 -6.82 -9.30
CA GLY A 80 -40.92 -7.58 -8.06
C GLY A 80 -42.01 -7.00 -7.15
N ARG A 81 -42.08 -7.51 -5.92
CA ARG A 81 -43.01 -7.02 -4.88
C ARG A 81 -42.24 -6.52 -3.65
N PRO A 82 -42.64 -5.39 -3.04
CA PRO A 82 -43.73 -4.50 -3.46
C PRO A 82 -43.40 -3.75 -4.76
N VAL A 83 -44.42 -3.48 -5.57
CA VAL A 83 -44.27 -2.66 -6.78
C VAL A 83 -44.08 -1.20 -6.36
N PRO A 84 -43.11 -0.46 -6.93
CA PRO A 84 -42.95 0.98 -6.67
C PRO A 84 -44.21 1.80 -7.01
N ASP A 85 -44.43 2.90 -6.28
CA ASP A 85 -45.59 3.78 -6.50
C ASP A 85 -45.58 4.42 -7.90
N ASP A 86 -44.40 4.77 -8.43
CA ASP A 86 -44.22 5.22 -9.81
C ASP A 86 -43.69 4.08 -10.69
N VAL A 87 -44.64 3.28 -11.18
CA VAL A 87 -44.36 2.14 -12.06
C VAL A 87 -43.69 2.59 -13.36
N ARG A 88 -44.07 3.75 -13.91
CA ARG A 88 -43.51 4.22 -15.17
C ARG A 88 -42.04 4.59 -15.00
N ALA A 89 -41.72 5.42 -14.01
CA ALA A 89 -40.34 5.80 -13.74
C ALA A 89 -39.46 4.57 -13.46
N ALA A 90 -39.94 3.62 -12.65
CA ALA A 90 -39.19 2.41 -12.35
C ALA A 90 -38.96 1.52 -13.59
N CYS A 91 -39.94 1.40 -14.49
CA CYS A 91 -39.78 0.68 -15.74
C CYS A 91 -38.84 1.41 -16.71
N GLU A 92 -38.91 2.74 -16.81
CA GLU A 92 -37.98 3.55 -17.61
C GLU A 92 -36.54 3.42 -17.09
N GLU A 93 -36.33 3.51 -15.78
CA GLU A 93 -35.03 3.37 -15.14
C GLU A 93 -34.37 2.01 -15.41
N ASN A 94 -35.16 0.92 -15.37
CA ASN A 94 -34.64 -0.45 -15.52
C ASN A 94 -34.50 -0.91 -16.98
N TYR A 95 -35.28 -0.36 -17.92
CA TYR A 95 -35.36 -0.87 -19.29
C TYR A 95 -35.00 0.15 -20.37
N LEU A 96 -34.92 1.44 -20.07
CA LEU A 96 -34.32 2.40 -20.99
C LEU A 96 -32.82 2.52 -20.73
N PRO A 97 -32.01 2.68 -21.80
CA PRO A 97 -30.60 2.99 -21.68
C PRO A 97 -30.43 4.30 -20.91
N GLN A 98 -29.50 4.31 -19.95
CA GLN A 98 -29.18 5.49 -19.15
C GLN A 98 -27.87 6.12 -19.60
N PRO A 99 -27.70 7.46 -19.55
CA PRO A 99 -26.47 8.13 -19.95
C PRO A 99 -25.24 7.57 -19.20
N GLU A 100 -25.40 7.22 -17.92
CA GLU A 100 -24.34 6.68 -17.08
C GLU A 100 -23.80 5.33 -17.59
N TRP A 101 -24.57 4.58 -18.39
CA TRP A 101 -24.12 3.31 -18.97
C TRP A 101 -23.12 3.52 -20.12
N PHE A 102 -23.14 4.69 -20.76
CA PHE A 102 -22.24 5.03 -21.86
C PHE A 102 -21.03 5.85 -21.38
N VAL A 103 -20.99 6.18 -20.09
CA VAL A 103 -19.92 6.96 -19.48
C VAL A 103 -19.34 6.20 -18.30
N TYR A 104 -18.29 5.43 -18.57
CA TYR A 104 -17.58 4.72 -17.51
C TYR A 104 -16.61 5.66 -16.79
N TRP A 105 -16.95 6.03 -15.55
CA TRP A 105 -16.05 6.74 -14.67
C TRP A 105 -16.29 6.31 -13.21
N GLU A 106 -15.22 6.31 -12.42
CA GLU A 106 -15.30 6.05 -10.98
C GLU A 106 -15.05 7.35 -10.24
N GLN A 107 -15.99 7.76 -9.38
CA GLN A 107 -15.81 8.94 -8.54
C GLN A 107 -14.67 8.71 -7.55
N LEU A 108 -13.84 9.73 -7.34
CA LEU A 108 -12.76 9.68 -6.34
C LEU A 108 -13.34 9.35 -4.95
N SER A 109 -12.97 8.20 -4.40
CA SER A 109 -13.33 7.77 -3.05
C SER A 109 -12.06 7.62 -2.22
N LEU A 110 -11.86 8.49 -1.23
CA LEU A 110 -10.69 8.39 -0.35
C LEU A 110 -10.67 7.09 0.45
N ALA A 111 -11.85 6.56 0.80
CA ALA A 111 -11.97 5.28 1.50
C ALA A 111 -11.51 4.12 0.61
N GLU A 112 -11.96 4.09 -0.65
CA GLU A 112 -11.55 3.07 -1.61
C GLU A 112 -10.05 3.15 -1.91
N GLU A 113 -9.54 4.37 -2.12
CA GLU A 113 -8.11 4.60 -2.36
C GLU A 113 -7.24 4.20 -1.17
N ARG A 114 -7.78 4.26 0.05
CA ARG A 114 -7.09 3.83 1.28
C ARG A 114 -7.10 2.31 1.40
N ASP A 115 -8.26 1.69 1.25
CA ASP A 115 -8.48 0.28 1.62
C ASP A 115 -8.02 -0.69 0.51
N ASN A 116 -8.31 -0.37 -0.76
CA ASN A 116 -8.01 -1.26 -1.89
C ASN A 116 -7.25 -0.57 -3.04
N GLY A 117 -7.17 0.76 -3.04
CA GLY A 117 -6.62 1.51 -4.16
C GLY A 117 -5.16 1.95 -4.00
N SER A 118 -4.89 3.15 -4.48
CA SER A 118 -3.55 3.72 -4.68
C SER A 118 -2.77 3.99 -3.40
N GLY A 119 -3.43 4.22 -2.27
CA GLY A 119 -2.78 4.53 -0.99
C GLY A 119 -1.89 3.39 -0.49
N LEU A 120 -2.37 2.15 -0.58
CA LEU A 120 -1.59 0.96 -0.25
C LEU A 120 -0.39 0.80 -1.19
N ALA A 121 -0.60 1.00 -2.49
CA ALA A 121 0.46 0.91 -3.50
C ALA A 121 1.59 1.93 -3.24
N VAL A 122 1.24 3.17 -2.90
CA VAL A 122 2.21 4.23 -2.54
C VAL A 122 3.06 3.81 -1.34
N VAL A 123 2.43 3.30 -0.27
CA VAL A 123 3.16 2.87 0.93
C VAL A 123 4.10 1.69 0.63
N ILE A 124 3.64 0.70 -0.14
CA ILE A 124 4.46 -0.46 -0.53
C ILE A 124 5.68 -0.02 -1.34
N VAL A 125 5.48 0.84 -2.34
CA VAL A 125 6.58 1.39 -3.16
C VAL A 125 7.58 2.15 -2.29
N LEU A 126 7.10 2.99 -1.37
CA LEU A 126 7.96 3.70 -0.44
C LEU A 126 8.77 2.74 0.43
N ALA A 127 8.14 1.70 0.98
CA ALA A 127 8.84 0.70 1.79
C ALA A 127 9.94 -0.04 1.01
N ILE A 128 9.68 -0.39 -0.25
CA ILE A 128 10.68 -1.01 -1.13
C ILE A 128 11.85 -0.04 -1.40
N LEU A 129 11.55 1.22 -1.75
CA LEU A 129 12.57 2.20 -2.07
C LEU A 129 13.40 2.62 -0.84
N THR A 130 12.79 2.79 0.32
CA THR A 130 13.54 3.10 1.56
C THR A 130 14.36 1.91 2.04
N MET A 131 13.89 0.67 1.84
CA MET A 131 14.69 -0.54 2.01
C MET A 131 15.91 -0.54 1.09
N LEU A 132 15.73 -0.21 -0.19
CA LEU A 132 16.82 -0.06 -1.15
C LEU A 132 17.79 1.06 -0.75
N ALA A 133 17.30 2.17 -0.21
CA ALA A 133 18.14 3.24 0.33
C ALA A 133 18.98 2.74 1.52
N GLY A 134 18.39 1.94 2.41
CA GLY A 134 19.10 1.36 3.55
C GLY A 134 20.16 0.33 3.17
N THR A 135 19.86 -0.54 2.20
CA THR A 135 20.86 -1.47 1.64
C THR A 135 21.99 -0.71 0.95
N THR A 136 21.67 0.30 0.14
CA THR A 136 22.65 1.13 -0.57
C THR A 136 23.56 1.90 0.39
N PHE A 137 23.00 2.43 1.48
CA PHE A 137 23.76 3.18 2.48
C PHE A 137 24.81 2.32 3.19
N ALA A 138 24.44 1.13 3.64
CA ALA A 138 25.39 0.19 4.26
C ALA A 138 26.36 -0.39 3.23
N GLY A 139 25.84 -0.84 2.09
CA GLY A 139 26.58 -1.60 1.10
C GLY A 139 27.71 -0.82 0.45
N HIS A 140 27.49 0.46 0.16
CA HIS A 140 28.54 1.32 -0.37
C HIS A 140 29.71 1.49 0.62
N ASP A 141 29.45 1.47 1.93
CA ASP A 141 30.53 1.58 2.91
C ASP A 141 31.43 0.35 2.93
N TRP A 142 30.85 -0.84 2.70
CA TRP A 142 31.60 -2.08 2.54
C TRP A 142 32.37 -2.10 1.22
N ALA A 143 31.71 -1.77 0.11
CA ALA A 143 32.33 -1.79 -1.22
C ALA A 143 33.50 -0.80 -1.35
N SER A 144 33.42 0.36 -0.69
CA SER A 144 34.49 1.37 -0.71
C SER A 144 35.55 1.21 0.38
N GLY A 145 35.38 0.27 1.32
CA GLY A 145 36.23 0.15 2.51
C GLY A 145 36.08 1.31 3.51
N SER A 146 35.10 2.19 3.33
CA SER A 146 34.87 3.36 4.21
C SER A 146 34.57 2.97 5.66
N VAL A 147 33.97 1.79 5.90
CA VAL A 147 33.73 1.28 7.27
C VAL A 147 35.03 1.22 8.06
N SER A 148 36.11 0.69 7.47
CA SER A 148 37.39 0.54 8.15
C SER A 148 37.97 1.89 8.55
N ASN A 149 37.88 2.89 7.66
CA ASN A 149 38.34 4.24 7.97
C ASN A 149 37.54 4.88 9.11
N GLN A 150 36.22 4.68 9.17
CA GLN A 150 35.40 5.19 10.27
C GLN A 150 35.78 4.59 11.61
N LEU A 151 36.09 3.30 11.64
CA LEU A 151 36.43 2.58 12.87
C LEU A 151 37.82 2.96 13.41
N LEU A 152 38.68 3.62 12.62
CA LEU A 152 39.91 4.24 13.12
C LEU A 152 39.61 5.45 14.01
N PHE A 153 38.59 6.25 13.67
CA PHE A 153 38.20 7.45 14.43
C PHE A 153 37.20 7.13 15.54
N GLU A 154 36.31 6.16 15.33
CA GLU A 154 35.32 5.72 16.32
C GLU A 154 35.36 4.20 16.47
N PRO A 155 36.18 3.67 17.40
CA PRO A 155 36.37 2.22 17.55
C PRO A 155 35.16 1.50 18.15
N ARG A 156 34.20 2.24 18.71
CA ARG A 156 32.99 1.67 19.32
C ARG A 156 31.98 1.26 18.24
N ARG A 157 32.23 0.09 17.63
CA ARG A 157 31.39 -0.52 16.58
C ARG A 157 29.87 -0.46 16.86
N PRO A 158 29.37 -0.79 18.07
CA PRO A 158 27.93 -0.69 18.33
C PRO A 158 27.37 0.72 18.15
N LEU A 159 28.14 1.76 18.51
CA LEU A 159 27.71 3.14 18.36
C LEU A 159 27.66 3.57 16.89
N VAL A 160 28.61 3.11 16.07
CA VAL A 160 28.59 3.37 14.62
C VAL A 160 27.39 2.68 13.96
N TRP A 161 27.14 1.41 14.30
CA TRP A 161 25.98 0.68 13.80
C TRP A 161 24.68 1.36 14.22
N ALA A 162 24.54 1.73 15.50
CA ALA A 162 23.34 2.35 16.04
C ALA A 162 23.10 3.75 15.45
N ALA A 163 24.14 4.56 15.27
CA ALA A 163 24.01 5.88 14.66
C ALA A 163 23.55 5.78 13.20
N LYS A 164 24.13 4.86 12.42
CA LYS A 164 23.72 4.60 11.04
C LYS A 164 22.30 4.09 10.95
N GLY A 165 21.96 3.09 11.77
CA GLY A 165 20.62 2.52 11.86
C GLY A 165 19.58 3.57 12.25
N ALA A 166 19.87 4.42 13.24
CA ALA A 166 18.99 5.50 13.66
C ALA A 166 18.79 6.55 12.55
N ILE A 167 19.86 6.97 11.88
CA ILE A 167 19.77 7.96 10.79
C ILE A 167 18.98 7.41 9.60
N VAL A 168 19.28 6.21 9.12
CA VAL A 168 18.58 5.66 7.96
C VAL A 168 17.10 5.43 8.27
N THR A 169 16.78 4.91 9.46
CA THR A 169 15.40 4.67 9.90
C THR A 169 14.64 5.98 10.08
N GLY A 170 15.24 6.96 10.77
CA GLY A 170 14.62 8.24 11.05
C GLY A 170 14.39 9.07 9.79
N VAL A 171 15.38 9.13 8.89
CA VAL A 171 15.24 9.82 7.60
C VAL A 171 14.20 9.12 6.73
N ALA A 172 14.23 7.79 6.62
CA ALA A 172 13.24 7.04 5.85
C ALA A 172 11.81 7.25 6.37
N GLY A 173 11.61 7.20 7.69
CA GLY A 173 10.31 7.41 8.32
C GLY A 173 9.78 8.83 8.14
N LEU A 174 10.60 9.85 8.42
CA LEU A 174 10.20 11.24 8.25
C LEU A 174 9.94 11.59 6.78
N PHE A 175 10.80 11.13 5.88
CA PHE A 175 10.63 11.33 4.44
C PHE A 175 9.36 10.65 3.93
N SER A 176 9.13 9.38 4.27
CA SER A 176 7.92 8.66 3.87
C SER A 176 6.66 9.30 4.45
N GLY A 177 6.72 9.72 5.72
CA GLY A 177 5.63 10.44 6.38
C GLY A 177 5.29 11.75 5.67
N PHE A 178 6.31 12.51 5.24
CA PHE A 178 6.12 13.72 4.43
C PHE A 178 5.47 13.41 3.08
N VAL A 179 5.99 12.42 2.33
CA VAL A 179 5.45 12.06 1.01
C VAL A 179 4.00 11.59 1.11
N VAL A 180 3.68 10.72 2.07
CA VAL A 180 2.32 10.20 2.24
C VAL A 180 1.36 11.27 2.78
N THR A 181 1.84 12.17 3.63
CA THR A 181 1.04 13.33 4.06
C THR A 181 0.70 14.21 2.86
N ALA A 182 1.70 14.56 2.04
CA ALA A 182 1.47 15.36 0.82
C ALA A 182 0.52 14.65 -0.15
N TYR A 183 0.65 13.33 -0.31
CA TYR A 183 -0.23 12.50 -1.12
C TYR A 183 -1.70 12.62 -0.70
N TRP A 184 -2.01 12.37 0.58
CA TRP A 184 -3.38 12.41 1.08
C TRP A 184 -3.94 13.83 1.12
N LEU A 185 -3.13 14.84 1.45
CA LEU A 185 -3.57 16.23 1.38
C LEU A 185 -3.93 16.64 -0.05
N LEU A 186 -3.16 16.18 -1.05
CA LEU A 186 -3.49 16.44 -2.45
C LEU A 186 -4.83 15.80 -2.84
N LEU A 187 -5.05 14.53 -2.51
CA LEU A 187 -6.33 13.87 -2.81
C LEU A 187 -7.50 14.50 -2.04
N GLY A 188 -7.30 14.90 -0.78
CA GLY A 188 -8.28 15.63 0.01
C GLY A 188 -8.64 17.00 -0.59
N LEU A 189 -7.64 17.74 -1.09
CA LEU A 189 -7.86 19.01 -1.81
C LEU A 189 -8.65 18.79 -3.10
N VAL A 190 -8.34 17.72 -3.85
CA VAL A 190 -9.06 17.39 -5.07
C VAL A 190 -10.50 16.99 -4.77
N ALA A 191 -10.74 16.16 -3.76
CA ALA A 191 -12.08 15.80 -3.31
C ALA A 191 -12.89 17.04 -2.91
N GLY A 192 -12.30 17.94 -2.12
CA GLY A 192 -12.94 19.20 -1.74
C GLY A 192 -13.21 20.13 -2.92
N SER A 193 -12.31 20.20 -3.92
CA SER A 193 -12.52 21.00 -5.13
C SER A 193 -13.61 20.47 -6.07
N ARG A 194 -14.03 19.21 -5.85
CA ARG A 194 -15.07 18.51 -6.62
C ARG A 194 -16.36 18.33 -5.82
N ASP A 195 -16.48 19.01 -4.67
CA ASP A 195 -17.60 18.89 -3.74
C ASP A 195 -17.95 17.44 -3.37
N ILE A 196 -16.94 16.56 -3.34
CA ILE A 196 -17.13 15.15 -3.01
C ILE A 196 -17.29 15.03 -1.50
N PRO A 197 -18.40 14.45 -0.99
CA PRO A 197 -18.60 14.29 0.45
C PRO A 197 -17.53 13.37 1.04
N THR A 198 -16.55 13.96 1.71
CA THR A 198 -15.61 13.23 2.55
C THR A 198 -16.18 13.22 3.96
N GLY A 199 -16.66 12.07 4.43
CA GLY A 199 -17.23 11.95 5.78
C GLY A 199 -16.29 12.48 6.87
N ASP A 200 -16.87 12.85 8.02
CA ASP A 200 -16.13 13.42 9.14
C ASP A 200 -14.95 12.52 9.54
N GLY A 201 -13.74 13.07 9.51
CA GLY A 201 -12.53 12.35 9.92
C GLY A 201 -11.90 11.42 8.86
N LEU A 202 -12.51 11.22 7.68
CA LEU A 202 -11.98 10.29 6.67
C LEU A 202 -10.55 10.65 6.22
N LEU A 203 -10.25 11.94 6.02
CA LEU A 203 -8.90 12.38 5.69
C LEU A 203 -7.91 12.10 6.83
N LEU A 204 -8.36 12.22 8.08
CA LEU A 204 -7.54 11.89 9.25
C LEU A 204 -7.24 10.39 9.28
N ASP A 205 -8.21 9.53 8.99
CA ASP A 205 -8.00 8.08 8.90
C ASP A 205 -7.00 7.72 7.81
N CYS A 206 -7.09 8.38 6.65
CA CYS A 206 -6.14 8.23 5.55
C CYS A 206 -4.72 8.65 5.97
N LEU A 207 -4.59 9.79 6.65
CA LEU A 207 -3.31 10.26 7.21
C LEU A 207 -2.76 9.29 8.25
N GLN A 208 -3.59 8.78 9.17
CA GLN A 208 -3.16 7.81 10.17
C GLN A 208 -2.68 6.51 9.51
N SER A 209 -3.42 5.98 8.54
CA SER A 209 -2.99 4.82 7.74
C SER A 209 -1.65 5.10 7.04
N GLY A 210 -1.51 6.30 6.46
CA GLY A 210 -0.28 6.74 5.85
C GLY A 210 0.91 6.81 6.79
N TRP A 211 0.72 7.27 8.03
CA TRP A 211 1.77 7.31 9.06
C TRP A 211 2.13 5.92 9.59
N ARG A 212 1.16 5.00 9.71
CA ARG A 212 1.45 3.58 9.97
C ARG A 212 2.31 3.00 8.82
N GLY A 213 1.96 3.34 7.58
CA GLY A 213 2.75 3.01 6.38
C GLY A 213 4.17 3.59 6.38
N ALA A 214 4.34 4.85 6.80
CA ALA A 214 5.66 5.44 6.98
C ALA A 214 6.49 4.70 8.05
N GLY A 215 5.85 4.19 9.10
CA GLY A 215 6.46 3.29 10.09
C GLY A 215 6.95 1.98 9.47
N VAL A 216 6.14 1.36 8.60
CA VAL A 216 6.55 0.18 7.82
C VAL A 216 7.76 0.51 6.92
N ALA A 217 7.73 1.64 6.21
CA ALA A 217 8.84 2.05 5.35
C ALA A 217 10.14 2.34 6.14
N ALA A 218 10.04 2.88 7.35
CA ALA A 218 11.18 3.03 8.26
C ALA A 218 11.74 1.66 8.70
N GLY A 219 10.86 0.73 9.08
CA GLY A 219 11.25 -0.64 9.41
C GLY A 219 11.92 -1.37 8.25
N ALA A 220 11.42 -1.19 7.03
CA ALA A 220 12.00 -1.75 5.81
C ALA A 220 13.41 -1.19 5.53
N ALA A 221 13.61 0.12 5.71
CA ALA A 221 14.92 0.76 5.63
C ALA A 221 15.92 0.16 6.63
N LEU A 222 15.48 -0.04 7.88
CA LEU A 222 16.30 -0.66 8.93
C LEU A 222 16.61 -2.13 8.61
N ALA A 223 15.64 -2.90 8.10
CA ALA A 223 15.83 -4.28 7.70
C ALA A 223 16.87 -4.40 6.57
N GLY A 224 16.74 -3.58 5.52
CA GLY A 224 17.69 -3.52 4.41
C GLY A 224 19.10 -3.15 4.87
N PHE A 225 19.22 -2.14 5.74
CA PHE A 225 20.47 -1.77 6.39
C PHE A 225 21.07 -2.93 7.21
N ALA A 226 20.28 -3.55 8.09
CA ALA A 226 20.73 -4.60 8.99
C ALA A 226 21.21 -5.84 8.23
N LEU A 227 20.45 -6.30 7.22
CA LEU A 227 20.83 -7.41 6.37
C LEU A 227 22.12 -7.11 5.58
N THR A 228 22.26 -5.89 5.06
CA THR A 228 23.48 -5.50 4.34
C THR A 228 24.69 -5.43 5.27
N MET A 229 24.51 -4.98 6.51
CA MET A 229 25.57 -5.01 7.53
C MET A 229 25.92 -6.44 7.95
N LEU A 230 24.94 -7.35 8.00
CA LEU A 230 25.13 -8.76 8.34
C LEU A 230 25.92 -9.49 7.27
N PHE A 231 25.52 -9.36 6.00
CA PHE A 231 26.17 -10.04 4.87
C PHE A 231 27.36 -9.29 4.28
N ARG A 232 27.52 -8.00 4.63
CA ARG A 232 28.54 -7.09 4.07
C ARG A 232 28.49 -6.99 2.55
N SER A 233 27.31 -7.23 1.96
CA SER A 233 27.07 -7.23 0.52
C SER A 233 25.64 -6.78 0.21
N THR A 234 25.50 -5.82 -0.71
CA THR A 234 24.19 -5.39 -1.22
C THR A 234 23.50 -6.52 -1.96
N VAL A 235 24.25 -7.25 -2.81
CA VAL A 235 23.72 -8.33 -3.64
C VAL A 235 23.18 -9.46 -2.77
N ALA A 236 23.90 -9.84 -1.72
CA ALA A 236 23.45 -10.87 -0.78
C ALA A 236 22.18 -10.43 -0.04
N ALA A 237 22.13 -9.18 0.45
CA ALA A 237 20.96 -8.66 1.14
C ALA A 237 19.73 -8.60 0.22
N LEU A 238 19.87 -8.07 -0.99
CA LEU A 238 18.79 -8.01 -1.97
C LEU A 238 18.34 -9.41 -2.42
N GLY A 239 19.26 -10.36 -2.60
CA GLY A 239 18.94 -11.74 -2.93
C GLY A 239 18.11 -12.44 -1.86
N VAL A 240 18.48 -12.27 -0.58
CA VAL A 240 17.71 -12.81 0.56
C VAL A 240 16.33 -12.16 0.66
N LEU A 241 16.23 -10.85 0.47
CA LEU A 241 14.96 -10.13 0.49
C LEU A 241 14.04 -10.56 -0.67
N LEU A 242 14.59 -10.71 -1.87
CA LEU A 242 13.86 -11.19 -3.04
C LEU A 242 13.37 -12.63 -2.80
N ALA A 243 14.26 -13.51 -2.34
CA ALA A 243 13.90 -14.89 -2.00
C ALA A 243 12.78 -14.93 -0.95
N ALA A 244 12.87 -14.12 0.12
CA ALA A 244 11.84 -14.03 1.14
C ALA A 244 10.50 -13.49 0.61
N SER A 245 10.53 -12.51 -0.30
CA SER A 245 9.31 -11.93 -0.88
C SER A 245 8.57 -12.91 -1.81
N VAL A 246 9.30 -13.64 -2.66
CA VAL A 246 8.73 -14.59 -3.61
C VAL A 246 8.34 -15.90 -2.91
N ALA A 247 9.25 -16.43 -2.09
CA ALA A 247 9.01 -17.67 -1.37
C ALA A 247 7.97 -17.48 -0.27
N GLY A 248 7.93 -16.32 0.40
CA GLY A 248 7.05 -16.11 1.54
C GLY A 248 5.56 -16.31 1.23
N GLY A 249 5.05 -15.78 0.13
CA GLY A 249 3.64 -15.99 -0.22
C GLY A 249 3.36 -17.38 -0.79
N ILE A 250 4.15 -17.78 -1.79
CA ILE A 250 3.91 -18.98 -2.58
C ILE A 250 4.25 -20.24 -1.78
N VAL A 251 5.41 -20.27 -1.12
CA VAL A 251 5.84 -21.46 -0.36
C VAL A 251 4.93 -21.68 0.82
N LEU A 252 4.55 -20.63 1.58
CA LEU A 252 3.64 -20.78 2.72
C LEU A 252 2.28 -21.33 2.27
N ALA A 253 1.74 -20.87 1.14
CA ALA A 253 0.51 -21.40 0.57
C ALA A 253 0.65 -22.88 0.16
N VAL A 254 1.76 -23.24 -0.52
CA VAL A 254 2.00 -24.62 -0.98
C VAL A 254 2.17 -25.61 0.17
N ILE A 255 2.82 -25.21 1.27
CA ILE A 255 3.04 -26.08 2.43
C ILE A 255 1.88 -26.05 3.44
N GLY A 256 0.78 -25.37 3.12
CA GLY A 256 -0.41 -25.29 3.97
C GLY A 256 -0.21 -24.52 5.27
N VAL A 257 0.74 -23.57 5.30
CA VAL A 257 0.92 -22.71 6.47
C VAL A 257 -0.15 -21.62 6.44
N ASP A 258 -0.76 -21.40 7.61
CA ASP A 258 -1.82 -20.42 7.79
C ASP A 258 -1.40 -19.02 7.29
N SER A 259 -2.31 -18.37 6.56
CA SER A 259 -2.13 -17.06 5.95
C SER A 259 -1.71 -15.96 6.93
N VAL A 260 -1.95 -16.15 8.24
CA VAL A 260 -1.49 -15.23 9.29
C VAL A 260 0.03 -15.07 9.34
N TRP A 261 0.80 -15.98 8.73
CA TRP A 261 2.26 -15.89 8.62
C TRP A 261 2.73 -15.20 7.34
N ASN A 262 1.82 -14.83 6.44
CA ASN A 262 2.15 -14.12 5.22
C ASN A 262 2.65 -12.69 5.54
N PRO A 263 3.88 -12.31 5.13
CA PRO A 263 4.41 -10.97 5.42
C PRO A 263 3.58 -9.84 4.80
N GLY A 264 3.03 -10.04 3.61
CA GLY A 264 2.18 -9.06 2.93
C GLY A 264 0.89 -8.79 3.71
N LEU A 265 0.24 -9.84 4.22
CA LEU A 265 -0.97 -9.70 5.05
C LEU A 265 -0.67 -8.95 6.35
N ASN A 266 0.45 -9.24 7.01
CA ASN A 266 0.84 -8.55 8.23
C ASN A 266 1.20 -7.08 7.96
N ILE A 267 1.84 -6.77 6.83
CA ILE A 267 2.10 -5.38 6.42
C ILE A 267 0.78 -4.63 6.19
N GLY A 268 -0.15 -5.22 5.44
CA GLY A 268 -1.49 -4.65 5.22
C GLY A 268 -2.23 -4.39 6.54
N ALA A 269 -2.18 -5.36 7.47
CA ALA A 269 -2.80 -5.21 8.79
C ALA A 269 -2.19 -4.09 9.64
N VAL A 270 -0.90 -3.77 9.49
CA VAL A 270 -0.32 -2.60 10.15
C VAL A 270 -0.79 -1.31 9.50
N ILE A 271 -0.85 -1.25 8.16
CA ILE A 271 -1.22 -0.03 7.42
C ILE A 271 -2.69 0.33 7.62
N LEU A 272 -3.58 -0.67 7.58
CA LEU A 272 -5.04 -0.51 7.59
C LEU A 272 -5.66 -0.66 8.99
N ASP A 273 -4.85 -0.81 10.04
CA ASP A 273 -5.32 -1.06 11.42
C ASP A 273 -6.13 -2.36 11.59
N GLY A 274 -5.62 -3.41 10.95
CA GLY A 274 -6.23 -4.72 10.83
C GLY A 274 -6.37 -5.13 9.37
N ALA A 275 -6.40 -6.44 9.12
CA ALA A 275 -6.68 -6.96 7.78
C ALA A 275 -7.65 -8.13 7.88
N LYS A 276 -8.61 -8.18 6.96
CA LYS A 276 -9.47 -9.35 6.81
C LYS A 276 -8.77 -10.38 5.95
N TYR A 277 -8.90 -11.65 6.31
CA TYR A 277 -8.38 -12.77 5.54
C TYR A 277 -9.33 -13.95 5.66
N TYR A 278 -9.26 -14.84 4.67
CA TYR A 278 -10.06 -16.05 4.64
C TYR A 278 -9.24 -17.23 5.16
N ALA A 279 -9.82 -17.99 6.08
CA ALA A 279 -9.21 -19.18 6.65
C ALA A 279 -10.14 -20.37 6.52
N ASP A 280 -9.57 -21.55 6.27
CA ASP A 280 -10.32 -22.80 6.26
C ASP A 280 -10.70 -23.19 7.71
N ALA A 281 -11.99 -23.39 7.94
CA ALA A 281 -12.53 -23.83 9.23
C ALA A 281 -13.66 -24.86 9.00
N PRO A 282 -13.99 -25.70 9.99
CA PRO A 282 -15.12 -26.62 9.88
C PRO A 282 -16.42 -25.88 9.54
N CYS A 283 -17.21 -26.41 8.60
CA CYS A 283 -18.46 -25.81 8.21
C CYS A 283 -19.47 -25.78 9.38
N PRO A 284 -20.16 -24.65 9.62
CA PRO A 284 -21.16 -24.58 10.69
C PRO A 284 -22.28 -25.60 10.47
N GLY A 285 -22.48 -26.50 11.45
CA GLY A 285 -23.58 -27.47 11.44
C GLY A 285 -23.30 -28.80 10.74
N ASN A 286 -22.11 -29.02 10.16
CA ASN A 286 -21.72 -30.35 9.70
C ASN A 286 -20.19 -30.48 9.54
N GLU A 287 -19.52 -31.12 10.52
CA GLU A 287 -18.07 -31.36 10.51
C GLU A 287 -17.66 -32.40 9.44
N GLU A 288 -18.61 -33.19 8.91
CA GLU A 288 -18.35 -34.22 7.90
C GLU A 288 -18.29 -33.68 6.45
N VAL A 289 -18.72 -32.43 6.20
CA VAL A 289 -18.89 -31.88 4.84
C VAL A 289 -17.62 -31.17 4.32
N GLY A 290 -16.55 -31.10 5.12
CA GLY A 290 -15.25 -30.54 4.73
C GLY A 290 -14.98 -29.16 5.34
N PHE A 291 -14.09 -28.40 4.70
CA PHE A 291 -13.67 -27.07 5.15
C PHE A 291 -14.48 -25.97 4.45
N CYS A 292 -14.94 -25.00 5.23
CA CYS A 292 -15.55 -23.77 4.77
C CYS A 292 -14.57 -22.60 4.92
N SER A 293 -14.60 -21.69 3.95
CA SER A 293 -13.84 -20.44 4.02
C SER A 293 -14.55 -19.48 4.97
N VAL A 294 -13.90 -19.13 6.08
CA VAL A 294 -14.42 -18.21 7.08
C VAL A 294 -13.58 -16.94 7.09
N GLU A 295 -14.26 -15.79 7.03
CA GLU A 295 -13.61 -14.48 7.17
C GLU A 295 -13.12 -14.30 8.61
N ARG A 296 -11.84 -14.00 8.77
CA ARG A 296 -11.20 -13.69 10.04
C ARG A 296 -10.49 -12.34 9.96
N THR A 297 -10.35 -11.69 11.10
CA THR A 297 -9.62 -10.42 11.22
C THR A 297 -8.27 -10.66 11.86
N LEU A 298 -7.19 -10.24 11.19
CA LEU A 298 -5.85 -10.16 11.75
C LEU A 298 -5.70 -8.82 12.50
N PRO A 299 -5.62 -8.80 13.83
CA PRO A 299 -5.45 -7.57 14.59
C PRO A 299 -4.06 -6.97 14.42
N ILE A 300 -3.97 -5.64 14.42
CA ILE A 300 -2.71 -4.88 14.29
C ILE A 300 -1.65 -5.34 15.30
N GLY A 301 -2.02 -5.64 16.55
CA GLY A 301 -1.08 -6.04 17.59
C GLY A 301 -0.31 -7.32 17.26
N ARG A 302 -0.97 -8.30 16.64
CA ARG A 302 -0.31 -9.53 16.18
C ARG A 302 0.62 -9.25 15.01
N ALA A 303 0.19 -8.41 14.08
CA ALA A 303 1.01 -8.03 12.93
C ALA A 303 2.27 -7.27 13.34
N LEU A 304 2.16 -6.34 14.30
CA LEU A 304 3.29 -5.65 14.90
C LEU A 304 4.24 -6.61 15.63
N TRP A 305 3.71 -7.59 16.35
CA TRP A 305 4.55 -8.62 16.99
C TRP A 305 5.31 -9.44 15.96
N PHE A 306 4.65 -9.90 14.90
CA PHE A 306 5.27 -10.71 13.85
C PHE A 306 6.38 -9.93 13.11
N LEU A 307 6.08 -8.74 12.60
CA LEU A 307 7.05 -7.91 11.88
C LEU A 307 8.15 -7.39 12.81
N GLY A 308 7.78 -6.95 14.02
CA GLY A 308 8.70 -6.43 15.02
C GLY A 308 9.70 -7.47 15.52
N SER A 309 9.24 -8.70 15.79
CA SER A 309 10.13 -9.79 16.22
C SER A 309 11.14 -10.16 15.13
N GLY A 310 10.72 -10.25 13.86
CA GLY A 310 11.62 -10.46 12.73
C GLY A 310 12.67 -9.34 12.60
N LEU A 311 12.24 -8.08 12.71
CA LEU A 311 13.14 -6.93 12.66
C LEU A 311 14.15 -6.91 13.82
N VAL A 312 13.72 -7.22 15.04
CA VAL A 312 14.60 -7.36 16.22
C VAL A 312 15.61 -8.48 16.00
N LEU A 313 15.19 -9.64 15.48
CA LEU A 313 16.09 -10.75 15.18
C LEU A 313 17.18 -10.35 14.18
N PHE A 314 16.82 -9.71 13.07
CA PHE A 314 17.79 -9.28 12.06
C PHE A 314 18.75 -8.20 12.58
N THR A 315 18.23 -7.23 13.34
CA THR A 315 19.05 -6.13 13.88
C THR A 315 20.03 -6.64 14.94
N VAL A 316 19.59 -7.53 15.83
CA VAL A 316 20.45 -8.18 16.83
C VAL A 316 21.52 -9.05 16.16
N ALA A 317 21.14 -9.88 15.19
CA ALA A 317 22.10 -10.72 14.45
C ALA A 317 23.14 -9.88 13.69
N SER A 318 22.69 -8.81 13.02
CA SER A 318 23.53 -7.85 12.33
C SER A 318 24.52 -7.14 13.28
N LEU A 319 24.03 -6.65 14.42
CA LEU A 319 24.84 -5.98 15.41
C LEU A 319 25.86 -6.92 16.04
N ALA A 320 25.45 -8.14 16.39
CA ALA A 320 26.34 -9.17 16.94
C ALA A 320 27.44 -9.56 15.95
N SER A 321 27.11 -9.71 14.66
CA SER A 321 28.08 -9.94 13.59
C SER A 321 29.05 -8.75 13.45
N PHE A 322 28.53 -7.51 13.47
CA PHE A 322 29.35 -6.31 13.31
C PHE A 322 30.32 -6.06 14.47
N GLN A 323 29.97 -6.52 15.68
CA GLN A 323 30.81 -6.44 16.88
C GLN A 323 32.01 -7.38 16.82
N ARG A 324 31.88 -8.53 16.16
CA ARG A 324 32.99 -9.49 16.03
C ARG A 324 34.09 -8.87 15.17
N ARG A 325 35.34 -9.00 15.63
CA ARG A 325 36.55 -8.52 14.94
C ARG A 325 36.90 -9.43 13.75
N ASP A 326 35.94 -9.64 12.86
CA ASP A 326 36.20 -10.36 11.62
C ASP A 326 36.51 -9.30 10.56
N VAL A 327 37.73 -8.75 10.63
CA VAL A 327 38.33 -8.02 9.52
C VAL A 327 39.01 -9.10 8.68
N PRO A 328 38.68 -9.29 7.39
CA PRO A 328 39.58 -10.01 6.50
C PRO A 328 40.92 -9.27 6.38
#